data_AF-A0A971SGX4-F1
#
_entry.id   AF-A0A971SGX4-F1
#
_cell.length_a   1.000
_cell.length_b   1.000
_cell.length_c   1.000
_cell.angle_alpha   90.00
_cell.angle_beta   90.00
_cell.angle_gamma   90.00
#
_symmetry.space_group_name_H-M   'P 1'
#
loop_
_entity.id
_entity.type
_entity.pdbx_description
1 polymer ?
#
loop_
_entity_poly.entity_id
_entity_poly.type
_entity_poly.pdbx_seq_one_letter_code
_entity_poly.pdbx_strand_id
1 'polypeptide(L)'
;MKVVLKDGSPLEVGDDASVYDVAEQIGAGLARAALAGEVNGQAVDLRTKVPADSEIAILTFDDEYGQDAFHHSSSHLLAQAVKRLYPDAKLAIGPAIDQGFYYDIEFAQPLSDSDLEKIEAEMQKIVKADLPIEKFTLPRAEAIDFYKKQGEIYKVELIEDLPADAEISFYKQGEFTDLCAGPHIKSTGQIKAFKLTSLAGAYWRGDEHNTMLTRIYGTSFPRKKQLEEHLARLEEAKKRDHRKIGREMGLFMTHDAGPGFPFFLPNGMVLKNSLIEYWRELHDREGYKEIESPIILSRKLWEESGHWDHYKDNMYTTVIDEEDYAIKPMNCPGAMLVFSNRLRSYRDLPLRLAELGRVHRHELSGALHGLMRVRAFTQDDAHIFMLPEQMIDEITGVIRLIDEVYTKFGFKYQVELSTRPQEFLGEIADWDRAEENLKEALAAMDLDYKINAGDGAFYGPKIDFQV
;
A
#
# COMPACT_ATOMS: atom_id res chain seq x y z
N MET A 1 -29.60 -6.63 29.13
CA MET A 1 -29.41 -7.66 28.08
C MET A 1 -28.16 -8.52 28.32
N LYS A 2 -28.00 -9.63 27.60
CA LYS A 2 -26.84 -10.54 27.70
C LYS A 2 -25.96 -10.44 26.46
N VAL A 3 -24.65 -10.48 26.64
CA VAL A 3 -23.64 -10.55 25.57
C VAL A 3 -22.66 -11.69 25.84
N VAL A 4 -21.93 -12.13 24.82
CA VAL A 4 -20.94 -13.22 24.91
C VAL A 4 -19.55 -12.63 24.69
N LEU A 5 -18.63 -12.87 25.61
CA LEU A 5 -17.23 -12.46 25.47
C LEU A 5 -16.45 -13.47 24.61
N LYS A 6 -15.28 -13.05 24.12
CA LYS A 6 -14.39 -13.89 23.28
C LYS A 6 -14.01 -15.25 23.89
N ASP A 7 -14.05 -15.40 25.20
CA ASP A 7 -13.80 -16.68 25.90
C ASP A 7 -15.06 -17.55 26.04
N GLY A 8 -16.17 -17.14 25.43
CA GLY A 8 -17.48 -17.78 25.50
C GLY A 8 -18.25 -17.47 26.79
N SER A 9 -17.69 -16.68 27.70
CA SER A 9 -18.35 -16.34 28.95
C SER A 9 -19.49 -15.33 28.74
N PRO A 10 -20.64 -15.50 29.41
CA PRO A 10 -21.73 -14.55 29.32
C PRO A 10 -21.52 -13.34 30.23
N LEU A 11 -21.91 -12.16 29.76
CA LEU A 11 -21.93 -10.92 30.54
C LEU A 11 -23.29 -10.23 30.44
N GLU A 12 -23.86 -9.83 31.58
CA GLU A 12 -25.10 -9.03 31.61
C GLU A 12 -24.76 -7.54 31.60
N VAL A 13 -25.26 -6.81 30.61
CA VAL A 13 -25.05 -5.36 30.45
C VAL A 13 -26.39 -4.63 30.34
N GLY A 14 -26.40 -3.30 30.51
CA GLY A 14 -27.61 -2.49 30.33
C GLY A 14 -28.14 -2.54 28.88
N ASP A 15 -29.43 -2.30 28.67
CA ASP A 15 -30.08 -2.47 27.34
C ASP A 15 -29.61 -1.46 26.27
N ASP A 16 -28.88 -0.42 26.67
CA ASP A 16 -28.27 0.59 25.79
C ASP A 16 -26.73 0.62 25.91
N ALA A 17 -26.12 -0.44 26.45
CA ALA A 17 -24.68 -0.49 26.66
C ALA A 17 -23.91 -0.31 25.34
N SER A 18 -22.84 0.47 25.41
CA SER A 18 -21.84 0.58 24.37
C SER A 18 -20.75 -0.49 24.54
N VAL A 19 -19.94 -0.68 23.50
CA VAL A 19 -18.71 -1.49 23.58
C VAL A 19 -17.82 -1.03 24.74
N TYR A 20 -17.75 0.28 24.99
CA TYR A 20 -16.98 0.82 26.12
C TYR A 20 -17.56 0.40 27.48
N ASP A 21 -18.88 0.45 27.64
CA ASP A 21 -19.52 0.05 28.91
C ASP A 21 -19.25 -1.42 29.22
N VAL A 22 -19.23 -2.28 28.18
CA VAL A 22 -18.80 -3.67 28.27
C VAL A 22 -17.34 -3.75 28.77
N ALA A 23 -16.42 -2.97 28.19
CA ALA A 23 -15.03 -2.94 28.62
C ALA A 23 -14.86 -2.48 30.09
N GLU A 24 -15.63 -1.48 30.52
CA GLU A 24 -15.64 -1.02 31.93
C GLU A 24 -16.12 -2.10 32.88
N GLN A 25 -17.15 -2.84 32.49
CA GLN A 25 -17.71 -3.91 33.30
C GLN A 25 -16.77 -5.13 33.41
N ILE A 26 -16.01 -5.45 32.35
CA ILE A 26 -14.96 -6.47 32.41
C ILE A 26 -13.83 -6.03 33.34
N GLY A 27 -13.41 -4.77 33.25
CA GLY A 27 -12.53 -4.18 34.26
C GLY A 27 -11.85 -2.89 33.83
N ALA A 28 -11.58 -2.02 34.81
CA ALA A 28 -10.96 -0.71 34.62
C ALA A 28 -9.56 -0.75 33.96
N GLY A 29 -8.85 -1.88 34.02
CA GLY A 29 -7.60 -2.08 33.28
C GLY A 29 -7.85 -2.15 31.77
N LEU A 30 -8.79 -3.01 31.36
CA LEU A 30 -9.17 -3.20 29.97
C LEU A 30 -9.83 -1.96 29.39
N ALA A 31 -10.75 -1.33 30.12
CA ALA A 31 -11.40 -0.08 29.68
C ALA A 31 -10.41 1.06 29.38
N ARG A 32 -9.28 1.14 30.10
CA ARG A 32 -8.22 2.11 29.82
C ARG A 32 -7.39 1.75 28.59
N ALA A 33 -7.28 0.47 28.27
CA ALA A 33 -6.54 -0.04 27.12
C ALA A 33 -7.40 -0.20 25.85
N ALA A 34 -8.73 -0.12 25.99
CA ALA A 34 -9.68 -0.23 24.90
C ALA A 34 -9.54 0.94 23.91
N LEU A 35 -9.44 0.60 22.62
CA LEU A 35 -9.30 1.55 21.52
C LEU A 35 -10.44 1.42 20.50
N ALA A 36 -10.94 0.20 20.32
CA ALA A 36 -12.08 -0.14 19.49
C ALA A 36 -12.74 -1.43 20.05
N GLY A 37 -13.77 -1.94 19.36
CA GLY A 37 -14.31 -3.27 19.65
C GLY A 37 -14.62 -4.03 18.38
N GLU A 38 -15.03 -5.27 18.57
CA GLU A 38 -15.57 -6.15 17.55
C GLU A 38 -16.91 -6.67 18.04
N VAL A 39 -17.93 -6.60 17.19
CA VAL A 39 -19.28 -7.09 17.47
C VAL A 39 -19.67 -8.06 16.36
N ASN A 40 -19.87 -9.34 16.71
CA ASN A 40 -20.18 -10.42 15.77
C ASN A 40 -19.19 -10.49 14.59
N GLY A 41 -17.88 -10.36 14.87
CA GLY A 41 -16.83 -10.39 13.86
C GLY A 41 -16.61 -9.08 13.10
N GLN A 42 -17.42 -8.04 13.35
CA GLN A 42 -17.26 -6.74 12.70
C GLN A 42 -16.61 -5.72 13.63
N ALA A 43 -15.50 -5.13 13.19
CA ALA A 43 -14.80 -4.10 13.94
C ALA A 43 -15.59 -2.77 13.97
N VAL A 44 -15.69 -2.16 15.15
CA VAL A 44 -16.56 -1.00 15.43
C VAL A 44 -15.92 -0.02 16.44
N ASP A 45 -16.40 1.22 16.43
CA ASP A 45 -16.02 2.25 17.41
C ASP A 45 -16.50 1.90 18.83
N LEU A 46 -15.77 2.31 19.86
CA LEU A 46 -16.11 2.09 21.27
C LEU A 46 -17.48 2.64 21.68
N ARG A 47 -17.98 3.66 20.97
CA ARG A 47 -19.28 4.30 21.23
C ARG A 47 -20.46 3.51 20.64
N THR A 48 -20.18 2.48 19.84
CA THR A 48 -21.20 1.66 19.19
C THR A 48 -22.02 0.93 20.25
N LYS A 49 -23.35 1.04 20.14
CA LYS A 49 -24.28 0.28 20.98
C LYS A 49 -24.20 -1.20 20.61
N VAL A 50 -24.13 -2.05 21.61
CA VAL A 50 -24.02 -3.49 21.39
C VAL A 50 -25.43 -4.11 21.31
N PRO A 51 -25.76 -4.88 20.28
CA PRO A 51 -27.04 -5.58 20.22
C PRO A 51 -27.09 -6.72 21.25
N ALA A 52 -28.30 -7.08 21.71
CA ALA A 52 -28.50 -8.24 22.58
C ALA A 52 -27.99 -9.54 21.91
N ASP A 53 -27.46 -10.45 22.72
CA ASP A 53 -26.93 -11.76 22.33
C ASP A 53 -25.76 -11.71 21.32
N SER A 54 -25.08 -10.58 21.22
CA SER A 54 -23.90 -10.44 20.36
C SER A 54 -22.63 -11.01 21.00
N GLU A 55 -21.73 -11.51 20.17
CA GLU A 55 -20.34 -11.80 20.53
C GLU A 55 -19.52 -10.52 20.48
N ILE A 56 -18.72 -10.26 21.53
CA ILE A 56 -17.97 -9.02 21.69
C ILE A 56 -16.51 -9.29 22.04
N ALA A 57 -15.61 -8.62 21.34
CA ALA A 57 -14.21 -8.49 21.72
C ALA A 57 -13.83 -7.02 21.90
N ILE A 58 -12.96 -6.74 22.88
CA ILE A 58 -12.37 -5.41 23.06
C ILE A 58 -11.04 -5.39 22.35
N LEU A 59 -10.88 -4.45 21.43
CA LEU A 59 -9.66 -4.29 20.63
C LEU A 59 -8.76 -3.25 21.30
N THR A 60 -7.49 -3.60 21.41
CA THR A 60 -6.42 -2.83 22.06
C THR A 60 -5.38 -2.41 21.03
N PHE A 61 -4.26 -1.85 21.48
CA PHE A 61 -3.17 -1.45 20.57
C PHE A 61 -2.45 -2.65 19.93
N ASP A 62 -2.67 -3.87 20.44
CA ASP A 62 -2.09 -5.08 19.87
C ASP A 62 -2.93 -5.60 18.68
N ASP A 63 -4.09 -5.01 18.41
CA ASP A 63 -5.01 -5.35 17.34
C ASP A 63 -4.96 -4.28 16.22
N GLU A 64 -4.97 -4.69 14.95
CA GLU A 64 -4.82 -3.80 13.78
C GLU A 64 -5.83 -2.64 13.78
N TYR A 65 -7.12 -2.95 13.89
CA TYR A 65 -8.18 -1.93 13.93
C TYR A 65 -8.09 -1.02 15.18
N GLY A 66 -7.49 -1.52 16.27
CA GLY A 66 -7.19 -0.72 17.45
C GLY A 66 -6.04 0.27 17.22
N GLN A 67 -5.02 -0.13 16.45
CA GLN A 67 -3.95 0.76 15.99
C GLN A 67 -4.50 1.82 15.04
N ASP A 68 -5.36 1.43 14.08
CA ASP A 68 -6.02 2.37 13.17
C ASP A 68 -6.80 3.45 13.93
N ALA A 69 -7.67 3.06 14.88
CA ALA A 69 -8.42 4.01 15.69
C ALA A 69 -7.50 5.00 16.45
N PHE A 70 -6.37 4.49 16.95
CA PHE A 70 -5.39 5.27 17.71
C PHE A 70 -4.60 6.25 16.84
N HIS A 71 -4.07 5.78 15.72
CA HIS A 71 -3.31 6.61 14.79
C HIS A 71 -4.22 7.61 14.08
N HIS A 72 -5.45 7.25 13.73
CA HIS A 72 -6.43 8.17 13.18
C HIS A 72 -6.80 9.28 14.18
N SER A 73 -6.97 8.94 15.46
CA SER A 73 -7.14 9.96 16.50
C SER A 73 -5.91 10.84 16.69
N SER A 74 -4.72 10.31 16.42
CA SER A 74 -3.48 11.07 16.46
C SER A 74 -3.34 12.02 15.28
N SER A 75 -3.91 11.71 14.11
CA SER A 75 -4.01 12.64 12.99
C SER A 75 -4.93 13.82 13.32
N HIS A 76 -6.06 13.58 13.99
CA HIS A 76 -6.95 14.66 14.48
C HIS A 76 -6.28 15.52 15.56
N LEU A 77 -5.50 14.91 16.45
CA LEU A 77 -4.68 15.64 17.42
C LEU A 77 -3.69 16.61 16.72
N LEU A 78 -3.04 16.15 15.65
CA LEU A 78 -2.17 16.97 14.81
C LEU A 78 -2.96 18.10 14.14
N ALA A 79 -4.09 17.79 13.50
CA ALA A 79 -4.92 18.78 12.83
C ALA A 79 -5.42 19.88 13.78
N GLN A 80 -5.87 19.50 14.99
CA GLN A 80 -6.25 20.47 16.02
C GLN A 80 -5.07 21.36 16.42
N ALA A 81 -3.89 20.78 16.67
CA ALA A 81 -2.71 21.55 17.02
C ALA A 81 -2.33 22.54 15.91
N VAL A 82 -2.43 22.12 14.65
CA VAL A 82 -2.22 22.99 13.50
C VAL A 82 -3.24 24.11 13.46
N LYS A 83 -4.54 23.84 13.59
CA LYS A 83 -5.58 24.90 13.59
C LYS A 83 -5.42 25.90 14.72
N ARG A 84 -4.88 25.50 15.88
CA ARG A 84 -4.57 26.42 16.99
C ARG A 84 -3.39 27.36 16.68
N LEU A 85 -2.36 26.86 16.01
CA LEU A 85 -1.16 27.63 15.68
C LEU A 85 -1.30 28.42 14.37
N TYR A 86 -2.04 27.87 13.42
CA TYR A 86 -2.24 28.37 12.05
C TYR A 86 -3.75 28.34 11.71
N PRO A 87 -4.54 29.29 12.22
CA PRO A 87 -6.00 29.29 12.05
C PRO A 87 -6.46 29.31 10.58
N ASP A 88 -5.65 29.91 9.70
CA ASP A 88 -5.93 30.04 8.26
C ASP A 88 -5.52 28.79 7.45
N ALA A 89 -4.87 27.80 8.07
CA ALA A 89 -4.52 26.55 7.40
C ALA A 89 -5.79 25.77 7.04
N LYS A 90 -5.83 25.16 5.85
CA LYS A 90 -6.99 24.38 5.40
C LYS A 90 -6.66 22.90 5.44
N LEU A 91 -7.52 22.13 6.10
CA LEU A 91 -7.34 20.70 6.31
C LEU A 91 -7.92 19.90 5.15
N ALA A 92 -7.11 19.01 4.59
CA ALA A 92 -7.56 18.08 3.57
C ALA A 92 -7.83 16.69 4.20
N ILE A 93 -6.91 15.74 4.02
CA ILE A 93 -7.06 14.34 4.46
C ILE A 93 -5.99 13.96 5.47
N GLY A 94 -6.35 13.12 6.44
CA GLY A 94 -5.42 12.66 7.47
C GLY A 94 -5.67 11.24 7.95
N PRO A 95 -5.35 10.21 7.15
CA PRO A 95 -5.60 8.83 7.50
C PRO A 95 -4.58 8.27 8.50
N ALA A 96 -4.96 7.16 9.14
CA ALA A 96 -4.00 6.23 9.72
C ALA A 96 -3.25 5.48 8.62
N ILE A 97 -2.03 5.06 8.93
CA ILE A 97 -1.18 4.19 8.12
C ILE A 97 -0.52 3.16 9.05
N ASP A 98 -0.05 2.03 8.52
CA ASP A 98 0.46 0.88 9.29
C ASP A 98 1.36 1.23 10.50
N GLN A 99 2.21 2.26 10.39
CA GLN A 99 3.13 2.66 11.46
C GLN A 99 2.92 4.09 11.99
N GLY A 100 1.74 4.68 11.77
CA GLY A 100 1.45 6.03 12.23
C GLY A 100 0.34 6.70 11.45
N PHE A 101 0.53 7.97 11.12
CA PHE A 101 -0.47 8.77 10.44
C PHE A 101 0.21 9.86 9.61
N TYR A 102 -0.55 10.47 8.71
CA TYR A 102 -0.17 11.76 8.14
C TYR A 102 -1.37 12.69 8.11
N TYR A 103 -1.11 13.96 7.82
CA TYR A 103 -2.17 14.92 7.50
C TYR A 103 -1.71 15.85 6.38
N ASP A 104 -2.53 15.97 5.33
CA ASP A 104 -2.35 16.91 4.22
C ASP A 104 -3.05 18.23 4.52
N ILE A 105 -2.27 19.31 4.47
CA ILE A 105 -2.72 20.64 4.90
C ILE A 105 -2.21 21.69 3.93
N GLU A 106 -3.09 22.61 3.52
CA GLU A 106 -2.71 23.82 2.80
C GLU A 106 -2.30 24.89 3.81
N PHE A 107 -1.07 25.39 3.68
CA PHE A 107 -0.57 26.51 4.45
C PHE A 107 -0.35 27.72 3.54
N ALA A 108 -0.59 28.93 4.06
CA ALA A 108 -0.25 30.17 3.36
C ALA A 108 1.28 30.34 3.18
N GLN A 109 2.07 29.76 4.08
CA GLN A 109 3.53 29.75 4.01
C GLN A 109 4.06 28.32 4.23
N PRO A 110 5.12 27.91 3.51
CA PRO A 110 5.73 26.60 3.72
C PRO A 110 6.19 26.41 5.17
N LEU A 111 6.00 25.21 5.71
CA LEU A 111 6.54 24.82 7.01
C LEU A 111 8.03 24.46 6.91
N SER A 112 8.72 24.64 8.03
CA SER A 112 10.07 24.14 8.25
C SER A 112 10.10 23.04 9.33
N ASP A 113 11.20 22.32 9.45
CA ASP A 113 11.38 21.33 10.52
C ASP A 113 11.23 21.95 11.92
N SER A 114 11.56 23.23 12.09
CA SER A 114 11.39 23.95 13.36
C SER A 114 9.92 24.18 13.73
N ASP A 115 9.01 24.14 12.76
CA ASP A 115 7.57 24.26 13.01
C ASP A 115 6.98 22.95 13.53
N LEU A 116 7.56 21.80 13.16
CA LEU A 116 7.17 20.50 13.72
C LEU A 116 7.32 20.48 15.24
N GLU A 117 8.41 21.04 15.78
CA GLU A 117 8.61 21.13 17.23
C GLU A 117 7.54 21.98 17.93
N LYS A 118 7.08 23.06 17.29
CA LYS A 118 6.00 23.91 17.82
C LYS A 118 4.66 23.18 17.79
N ILE A 119 4.38 22.46 16.70
CA ILE A 119 3.17 21.66 16.54
C ILE A 119 3.16 20.53 17.57
N GLU A 120 4.26 19.79 17.76
CA GLU A 120 4.39 18.76 18.79
C GLU A 120 4.12 19.33 20.20
N ALA A 121 4.66 20.53 20.49
CA ALA A 121 4.42 21.19 21.77
C ALA A 121 2.93 21.54 21.99
N GLU A 122 2.21 21.94 20.93
CA GLU A 122 0.77 22.21 21.01
C GLU A 122 -0.05 20.91 21.12
N MET A 123 0.29 19.87 20.35
CA MET A 123 -0.27 18.52 20.52
C MET A 123 -0.15 18.04 21.96
N GLN A 124 1.01 18.28 22.59
CA GLN A 124 1.25 17.88 23.97
C GLN A 124 0.34 18.62 24.98
N LYS A 125 -0.03 19.89 24.70
CA LYS A 125 -1.00 20.63 25.52
C LYS A 125 -2.40 20.04 25.38
N ILE A 126 -2.81 19.66 24.17
CA ILE A 126 -4.11 19.04 23.90
C ILE A 126 -4.22 17.67 24.59
N VAL A 127 -3.18 16.84 24.52
CA VAL A 127 -3.13 15.55 25.24
C VAL A 127 -3.24 15.74 26.74
N LYS A 128 -2.57 16.76 27.31
CA LYS A 128 -2.65 17.08 28.74
C LYS A 128 -4.04 17.55 29.18
N ALA A 129 -4.81 18.13 28.27
CA ALA A 129 -6.19 18.55 28.53
C ALA A 129 -7.17 17.36 28.56
N ASP A 130 -6.78 16.19 28.05
CA ASP A 130 -7.57 14.95 28.06
C ASP A 130 -9.01 15.17 27.55
N LEU A 131 -9.11 15.75 26.35
CA LEU A 131 -10.38 16.16 25.78
C LEU A 131 -11.19 14.93 25.31
N PRO A 132 -12.47 14.81 25.69
CA PRO A 132 -13.33 13.77 25.16
C PRO A 132 -13.51 13.95 23.65
N ILE A 133 -13.55 12.84 22.94
CA ILE A 133 -13.84 12.79 21.51
C ILE A 133 -15.31 12.37 21.33
N GLU A 134 -16.10 13.20 20.67
CA GLU A 134 -17.54 13.01 20.48
C GLU A 134 -17.86 12.79 19.00
N LYS A 135 -18.64 11.75 18.68
CA LYS A 135 -19.15 11.49 17.32
C LYS A 135 -20.54 12.10 17.16
N PHE A 136 -20.77 12.80 16.07
CA PHE A 136 -22.11 13.27 15.69
C PHE A 136 -22.26 13.29 14.16
N THR A 137 -23.48 13.48 13.67
CA THR A 137 -23.78 13.56 12.24
C THR A 137 -24.51 14.85 11.92
N LEU A 138 -24.36 15.33 10.68
CA LEU A 138 -25.12 16.46 10.16
C LEU A 138 -25.74 16.11 8.81
N PRO A 139 -26.90 16.69 8.46
CA PRO A 139 -27.39 16.64 7.09
C PRO A 139 -26.36 17.22 6.12
N ARG A 140 -26.24 16.64 4.92
CA ARG A 140 -25.27 17.04 3.88
C ARG A 140 -25.24 18.55 3.61
N ALA A 141 -26.39 19.20 3.50
CA ALA A 141 -26.48 20.64 3.25
C ALA A 141 -25.90 21.46 4.41
N GLU A 142 -26.16 21.04 5.66
CA GLU A 142 -25.63 21.70 6.86
C GLU A 142 -24.12 21.45 7.02
N ALA A 143 -23.65 20.25 6.70
CA ALA A 143 -22.24 19.90 6.68
C ALA A 143 -21.44 20.75 5.69
N ILE A 144 -21.97 20.95 4.47
CA ILE A 144 -21.35 21.81 3.45
C ILE A 144 -21.33 23.28 3.93
N ASP A 145 -22.43 23.79 4.47
CA ASP A 145 -22.50 25.16 4.98
C ASP A 145 -21.56 25.39 6.17
N PHE A 146 -21.43 24.41 7.06
CA PHE A 146 -20.51 24.41 8.20
C PHE A 146 -19.06 24.64 7.77
N TYR A 147 -18.58 23.93 6.74
CA TYR A 147 -17.21 24.09 6.24
C TYR A 147 -17.02 25.27 5.31
N LYS A 148 -18.03 25.65 4.52
CA LYS A 148 -17.97 26.89 3.72
C LYS A 148 -17.77 28.11 4.60
N LYS A 149 -18.45 28.19 5.75
CA LYS A 149 -18.27 29.27 6.73
C LYS A 149 -16.89 29.32 7.36
N GLN A 150 -16.20 28.18 7.43
CA GLN A 150 -14.84 28.06 7.99
C GLN A 150 -13.73 28.16 6.92
N GLY A 151 -14.09 28.22 5.63
CA GLY A 151 -13.12 28.26 4.53
C GLY A 151 -12.42 26.93 4.25
N GLU A 152 -12.95 25.81 4.77
CA GLU A 152 -12.37 24.47 4.62
C GLU A 152 -12.81 23.84 3.29
N ILE A 153 -12.24 24.33 2.18
CA ILE A 153 -12.65 23.97 0.82
C ILE A 153 -12.54 22.47 0.52
N TYR A 154 -11.47 21.81 1.00
CA TYR A 154 -11.25 20.38 0.76
C TYR A 154 -12.30 19.51 1.43
N LYS A 155 -12.77 19.90 2.61
CA LYS A 155 -13.84 19.17 3.32
C LYS A 155 -15.18 19.31 2.61
N VAL A 156 -15.45 20.45 1.98
CA VAL A 156 -16.64 20.64 1.13
C VAL A 156 -16.61 19.69 -0.06
N GLU A 157 -15.49 19.65 -0.80
CA GLU A 157 -15.32 18.74 -1.93
C GLU A 157 -15.49 17.27 -1.53
N LEU A 158 -14.87 16.87 -0.40
CA LEU A 158 -15.00 15.51 0.12
C LEU A 158 -16.46 15.14 0.42
N ILE A 159 -17.24 16.06 1.00
CA ILE A 159 -18.66 15.81 1.22
C ILE A 159 -19.38 15.66 -0.13
N GLU A 160 -19.16 16.57 -1.07
CA GLU A 160 -19.83 16.57 -2.38
C GLU A 160 -19.60 15.27 -3.18
N ASP A 161 -18.43 14.64 -3.03
CA ASP A 161 -18.09 13.37 -3.68
C ASP A 161 -18.72 12.12 -3.04
N LEU A 162 -19.13 12.19 -1.78
CA LEU A 162 -19.74 11.04 -1.11
C LEU A 162 -21.08 10.67 -1.78
N PRO A 163 -21.46 9.38 -1.83
CA PRO A 163 -22.76 8.94 -2.32
C PRO A 163 -23.92 9.74 -1.70
N ALA A 164 -24.98 9.99 -2.49
CA ALA A 164 -26.06 10.89 -2.08
C ALA A 164 -26.73 10.50 -0.75
N ASP A 165 -26.76 9.20 -0.44
CA ASP A 165 -27.32 8.58 0.75
C ASP A 165 -26.29 8.29 1.87
N ALA A 166 -25.01 8.64 1.66
CA ALA A 166 -23.97 8.44 2.66
C ALA A 166 -24.23 9.28 3.93
N GLU A 167 -24.04 8.65 5.10
CA GLU A 167 -24.05 9.34 6.38
C GLU A 167 -22.81 10.24 6.51
N ILE A 168 -23.02 11.51 6.86
CA ILE A 168 -21.93 12.47 7.07
C ILE A 168 -21.66 12.59 8.57
N SER A 169 -20.61 11.91 9.03
CA SER A 169 -20.20 11.92 10.43
C SER A 169 -18.99 12.81 10.69
N PHE A 170 -18.92 13.28 11.94
CA PHE A 170 -17.92 14.19 12.45
C PHE A 170 -17.42 13.71 13.80
N TYR A 171 -16.16 14.04 14.09
CA TYR A 171 -15.58 13.87 15.42
C TYR A 171 -15.15 15.23 15.98
N LYS A 172 -15.59 15.51 17.20
CA LYS A 172 -15.29 16.74 17.92
C LYS A 172 -14.41 16.48 19.13
N GLN A 173 -13.36 17.27 19.30
CA GLN A 173 -12.48 17.26 20.48
C GLN A 173 -12.20 18.68 20.96
N GLY A 174 -12.92 19.09 22.02
CA GLY A 174 -12.93 20.48 22.47
C GLY A 174 -13.53 21.42 21.42
N GLU A 175 -12.75 22.40 20.97
CA GLU A 175 -13.14 23.36 19.94
C GLU A 175 -12.98 22.83 18.51
N PHE A 176 -12.22 21.76 18.31
CA PHE A 176 -11.93 21.20 16.99
C PHE A 176 -12.99 20.21 16.57
N THR A 177 -13.37 20.24 15.29
CA THR A 177 -14.32 19.32 14.67
C THR A 177 -13.81 18.95 13.28
N ASP A 178 -13.81 17.66 12.97
CA ASP A 178 -13.41 17.20 11.65
C ASP A 178 -14.33 16.13 11.05
N LEU A 179 -14.40 16.12 9.72
CA LEU A 179 -15.17 15.21 8.89
C LEU A 179 -14.44 13.89 8.83
N CYS A 180 -15.04 12.86 9.40
CA CYS A 180 -14.40 11.56 9.50
C CYS A 180 -15.44 10.46 9.80
N ALA A 181 -15.27 9.28 9.19
CA ALA A 181 -16.08 8.09 9.47
C ALA A 181 -15.69 7.41 10.79
N GLY A 182 -14.41 7.55 11.18
CA GLY A 182 -13.79 6.88 12.32
C GLY A 182 -13.14 5.55 11.92
N PRO A 183 -12.84 4.68 12.91
CA PRO A 183 -13.10 4.84 14.35
C PRO A 183 -12.15 5.85 15.02
N HIS A 184 -12.50 6.29 16.24
CA HIS A 184 -11.62 7.09 17.09
C HIS A 184 -11.61 6.61 18.55
N ILE A 185 -10.48 6.81 19.22
CA ILE A 185 -10.34 6.58 20.66
C ILE A 185 -11.26 7.52 21.46
N LYS A 186 -11.46 7.26 22.75
CA LYS A 186 -12.42 8.02 23.58
C LYS A 186 -11.92 9.42 23.94
N SER A 187 -10.63 9.58 24.16
CA SER A 187 -10.05 10.84 24.63
C SER A 187 -8.64 11.08 24.08
N THR A 188 -8.31 12.36 23.86
CA THR A 188 -6.96 12.78 23.41
C THR A 188 -5.87 12.38 24.41
N GLY A 189 -6.21 12.25 25.70
CA GLY A 189 -5.25 11.86 26.72
C GLY A 189 -4.80 10.40 26.65
N GLN A 190 -5.46 9.54 25.87
CA GLN A 190 -4.99 8.17 25.61
C GLN A 190 -3.68 8.15 24.79
N ILE A 191 -3.39 9.21 24.02
CA ILE A 191 -2.18 9.34 23.21
C ILE A 191 -1.02 9.80 24.10
N LYS A 192 -0.25 8.86 24.65
CA LYS A 192 0.80 9.17 25.64
C LYS A 192 2.14 9.55 25.04
N ALA A 193 2.46 9.07 23.84
CA ALA A 193 3.74 9.33 23.19
C ALA A 193 3.53 9.47 21.69
N PHE A 194 4.12 10.50 21.09
CA PHE A 194 4.05 10.74 19.65
C PHE A 194 5.31 11.46 19.17
N LYS A 195 5.58 11.36 17.87
CA LYS A 195 6.66 12.08 17.18
C LYS A 195 6.23 12.40 15.75
N LEU A 196 6.38 13.65 15.33
CA LEU A 196 6.30 14.07 13.93
C LEU A 196 7.65 13.77 13.27
N THR A 197 7.62 13.07 12.14
CA THR A 197 8.80 12.41 11.55
C THR A 197 9.35 13.15 10.34
N SER A 198 8.49 13.67 9.46
CA SER A 198 8.91 14.34 8.23
C SER A 198 7.81 15.19 7.60
N LEU A 199 8.23 16.17 6.81
CA LEU A 199 7.39 16.92 5.89
C LEU A 199 7.56 16.36 4.46
N ALA A 200 6.47 16.32 3.69
CA ALA A 200 6.50 16.02 2.26
C ALA A 200 5.50 16.91 1.50
N GLY A 201 5.71 17.08 0.19
CA GLY A 201 4.70 17.65 -0.68
C GLY A 201 3.73 16.56 -1.15
N ALA A 202 2.44 16.87 -1.19
CA ALA A 202 1.41 16.02 -1.77
C ALA A 202 0.48 16.88 -2.63
N TYR A 203 0.07 16.41 -3.80
CA TYR A 203 -0.91 17.11 -4.61
C TYR A 203 -2.31 16.66 -4.23
N TRP A 204 -3.26 17.59 -4.20
CA TRP A 204 -4.67 17.25 -3.94
C TRP A 204 -5.16 16.22 -4.97
N ARG A 205 -5.72 15.11 -4.48
CA ARG A 205 -6.13 13.92 -5.26
C ARG A 205 -5.01 13.23 -6.05
N GLY A 206 -3.74 13.52 -5.73
CA GLY A 206 -2.59 12.96 -6.44
C GLY A 206 -2.37 13.52 -7.84
N ASP A 207 -3.07 14.59 -8.22
CA ASP A 207 -2.96 15.23 -9.53
C ASP A 207 -2.04 16.45 -9.46
N GLU A 208 -0.93 16.43 -10.20
CA GLU A 208 0.09 17.49 -10.22
C GLU A 208 -0.43 18.86 -10.69
N HIS A 209 -1.60 18.91 -11.34
CA HIS A 209 -2.25 20.15 -11.73
C HIS A 209 -3.05 20.81 -10.60
N ASN A 210 -3.29 20.10 -9.50
CA ASN A 210 -4.00 20.64 -8.34
C ASN A 210 -3.07 21.35 -7.34
N THR A 211 -3.68 21.96 -6.32
CA THR A 211 -2.95 22.61 -5.22
C THR A 211 -1.99 21.64 -4.54
N MET A 212 -0.73 22.07 -4.40
CA MET A 212 0.27 21.36 -3.61
C MET A 212 0.00 21.61 -2.11
N LEU A 213 -0.21 20.52 -1.38
CA LEU A 213 -0.41 20.46 0.05
C LEU A 213 0.90 20.08 0.76
N THR A 214 1.00 20.46 2.04
CA THR A 214 2.05 19.99 2.93
C THR A 214 1.54 18.78 3.70
N ARG A 215 2.18 17.63 3.47
CA ARG A 215 1.95 16.40 4.24
C ARG A 215 2.86 16.37 5.45
N ILE A 216 2.28 16.26 6.64
CA ILE A 216 3.00 16.08 7.90
C ILE A 216 2.86 14.62 8.33
N TYR A 217 3.95 13.88 8.38
CA TYR A 217 3.96 12.50 8.90
C TYR A 217 4.23 12.48 10.40
N GLY A 218 3.60 11.52 11.09
CA GLY A 218 3.85 11.26 12.50
C GLY A 218 3.57 9.81 12.88
N THR A 219 4.02 9.44 14.07
CA THR A 219 3.74 8.15 14.70
C THR A 219 3.42 8.36 16.17
N SER A 220 2.60 7.48 16.75
CA SER A 220 2.20 7.58 18.15
C SER A 220 1.94 6.22 18.77
N PHE A 221 2.08 6.15 20.09
CA PHE A 221 1.94 4.94 20.89
C PHE A 221 1.29 5.21 22.26
N PRO A 222 0.59 4.22 22.83
CA PRO A 222 0.02 4.31 24.18
C PRO A 222 1.07 4.40 25.28
N ARG A 223 2.33 4.02 25.00
CA ARG A 223 3.45 4.04 25.97
C ARG A 223 4.71 4.62 25.34
N LYS A 224 5.43 5.43 26.12
CA LYS A 224 6.71 6.04 25.68
C LYS A 224 7.75 5.02 25.23
N LYS A 225 7.86 3.88 25.93
CA LYS A 225 8.80 2.80 25.59
C LYS A 225 8.58 2.27 24.16
N GLN A 226 7.32 2.12 23.74
CA GLN A 226 6.99 1.64 22.39
C GLN A 226 7.44 2.64 21.31
N LEU A 227 7.26 3.95 21.57
CA LEU A 227 7.78 4.99 20.67
C LEU A 227 9.31 4.95 20.59
N GLU A 228 10.01 4.84 21.73
CA GLU A 228 11.47 4.76 21.77
C GLU A 228 11.99 3.52 20.99
N GLU A 229 11.36 2.36 21.18
CA GLU A 229 11.66 1.13 20.43
C GLU A 229 11.38 1.28 18.93
N HIS A 230 10.27 1.91 18.55
CA HIS A 230 9.93 2.17 17.15
C HIS A 230 10.94 3.11 16.48
N LEU A 231 11.29 4.24 17.11
CA LEU A 231 12.29 5.17 16.60
C LEU A 231 13.68 4.52 16.49
N ALA A 232 14.07 3.67 17.45
CA ALA A 232 15.31 2.92 17.37
C ALA A 232 15.33 1.94 16.18
N ARG A 233 14.21 1.28 15.89
CA ARG A 233 14.07 0.41 14.69
C ARG A 233 14.19 1.21 13.40
N LEU A 234 13.55 2.38 13.30
CA LEU A 234 13.67 3.25 12.13
C LEU A 234 15.11 3.72 11.89
N GLU A 235 15.82 4.09 12.95
CA GLU A 235 17.24 4.49 12.83
C GLU A 235 18.14 3.32 12.41
N GLU A 236 17.86 2.10 12.89
CA GLU A 236 18.57 0.91 12.43
C GLU A 236 18.24 0.57 10.96
N ALA A 237 16.98 0.72 10.54
CA ALA A 237 16.57 0.55 9.15
C ALA A 237 17.26 1.56 8.22
N LYS A 238 17.36 2.84 8.61
CA LYS A 238 18.09 3.88 7.86
C LYS A 238 19.56 3.53 7.63
N LYS A 239 20.21 2.81 8.56
CA LYS A 239 21.59 2.34 8.36
C LYS A 239 21.69 1.27 7.27
N ARG A 240 20.61 0.53 7.02
CA ARG A 240 20.54 -0.56 6.06
C ARG A 240 19.92 -0.16 4.72
N ASP A 241 19.64 1.13 4.55
CA ASP A 241 19.14 1.69 3.30
C ASP A 241 20.14 1.44 2.16
N HIS A 242 19.70 0.78 1.09
CA HIS A 242 20.53 0.43 -0.06
C HIS A 242 21.12 1.65 -0.77
N ARG A 243 20.52 2.84 -0.64
CA ARG A 243 21.06 4.10 -1.20
C ARG A 243 22.28 4.54 -0.41
N LYS A 244 22.25 4.37 0.91
CA LYS A 244 23.40 4.66 1.78
C LYS A 244 24.51 3.66 1.53
N ILE A 245 24.20 2.36 1.62
CA ILE A 245 25.15 1.26 1.40
C ILE A 245 25.73 1.34 -0.02
N GLY A 246 24.88 1.52 -1.04
CA GLY A 246 25.27 1.58 -2.43
C GLY A 246 26.25 2.73 -2.72
N ARG A 247 26.08 3.87 -2.06
CA ARG A 247 27.04 4.98 -2.13
C ARG A 247 28.33 4.66 -1.39
N GLU A 248 28.26 4.15 -0.16
CA GLU A 248 29.43 3.84 0.66
C GLU A 248 30.31 2.74 0.04
N MET A 249 29.70 1.77 -0.63
CA MET A 249 30.39 0.66 -1.29
C MET A 249 30.70 0.92 -2.77
N GLY A 250 30.27 2.05 -3.33
CA GLY A 250 30.46 2.38 -4.75
C GLY A 250 29.78 1.38 -5.69
N LEU A 251 28.55 0.98 -5.39
CA LEU A 251 27.77 0.01 -6.18
C LEU A 251 27.01 0.68 -7.32
N PHE A 252 26.33 1.79 -7.04
CA PHE A 252 25.57 2.53 -8.04
C PHE A 252 25.55 4.01 -7.69
N MET A 253 25.19 4.85 -8.67
CA MET A 253 24.90 6.26 -8.48
C MET A 253 23.63 6.66 -9.23
N THR A 254 22.98 7.72 -8.75
CA THR A 254 21.90 8.42 -9.44
C THR A 254 22.40 9.80 -9.87
N HIS A 255 21.86 10.34 -10.97
CA HIS A 255 22.26 11.64 -11.49
C HIS A 255 21.05 12.36 -12.09
N ASP A 256 20.98 13.69 -11.98
CA ASP A 256 19.84 14.49 -12.46
C ASP A 256 19.69 14.46 -13.99
N ALA A 257 20.76 14.07 -14.71
CA ALA A 257 20.71 13.79 -16.15
C ALA A 257 19.87 12.55 -16.51
N GLY A 258 19.57 11.68 -15.54
CA GLY A 258 18.74 10.51 -15.71
C GLY A 258 17.98 10.16 -14.42
N PRO A 259 16.96 10.94 -14.03
CA PRO A 259 16.17 10.65 -12.84
C PRO A 259 15.44 9.32 -13.01
N GLY A 260 15.69 8.38 -12.10
CA GLY A 260 15.16 7.01 -12.16
C GLY A 260 15.93 6.06 -13.07
N PHE A 261 17.06 6.50 -13.65
CA PHE A 261 17.95 5.68 -14.47
C PHE A 261 19.28 5.46 -13.73
N PRO A 262 19.43 4.39 -12.94
CA PRO A 262 20.62 4.19 -12.13
C PRO A 262 21.85 3.86 -12.98
N PHE A 263 22.99 4.41 -12.58
CA PHE A 263 24.29 4.08 -13.15
C PHE A 263 24.97 3.05 -12.25
N PHE A 264 25.18 1.84 -12.75
CA PHE A 264 25.95 0.82 -12.04
C PHE A 264 27.45 1.15 -12.13
N LEU A 265 28.09 1.22 -10.97
CA LEU A 265 29.53 1.45 -10.83
C LEU A 265 30.28 0.11 -10.89
N PRO A 266 31.63 0.09 -10.99
CA PRO A 266 32.38 -1.15 -11.15
C PRO A 266 32.05 -2.25 -10.14
N ASN A 267 31.94 -1.92 -8.84
CA ASN A 267 31.60 -2.90 -7.81
C ASN A 267 30.16 -3.41 -7.95
N GLY A 268 29.22 -2.55 -8.34
CA GLY A 268 27.84 -2.96 -8.60
C GLY A 268 27.71 -3.84 -9.83
N MET A 269 28.54 -3.62 -10.85
CA MET A 269 28.60 -4.50 -12.02
C MET A 269 29.15 -5.89 -11.68
N VAL A 270 30.15 -6.00 -10.80
CA VAL A 270 30.62 -7.31 -10.30
C VAL A 270 29.47 -8.04 -9.60
N LEU A 271 28.74 -7.36 -8.71
CA LEU A 271 27.58 -7.93 -8.02
C LEU A 271 26.50 -8.38 -9.01
N LYS A 272 26.09 -7.49 -9.93
CA LYS A 272 25.06 -7.77 -10.92
C LYS A 272 25.43 -8.95 -11.83
N ASN A 273 26.66 -8.99 -12.32
CA ASN A 273 27.11 -10.08 -13.19
C ASN A 273 27.16 -11.42 -12.45
N SER A 274 27.56 -11.44 -11.17
CA SER A 274 27.54 -12.66 -10.35
C SER A 274 26.12 -13.22 -10.19
N LEU A 275 25.12 -12.34 -10.03
CA LEU A 275 23.71 -12.74 -9.98
C LEU A 275 23.21 -13.26 -11.33
N ILE A 276 23.60 -12.61 -12.43
CA ILE A 276 23.27 -13.03 -13.80
C ILE A 276 23.89 -14.39 -14.12
N GLU A 277 25.14 -14.63 -13.74
CA GLU A 277 25.80 -15.93 -13.93
C GLU A 277 25.05 -17.03 -13.19
N TYR A 278 24.69 -16.80 -11.93
CA TYR A 278 23.87 -17.73 -11.17
C TYR A 278 22.49 -17.98 -11.81
N TRP A 279 21.83 -16.92 -12.30
CA TRP A 279 20.56 -17.02 -13.02
C TRP A 279 20.70 -17.90 -14.27
N ARG A 280 21.77 -17.70 -15.07
CA ARG A 280 22.02 -18.51 -16.28
C ARG A 280 22.26 -19.98 -15.94
N GLU A 281 23.06 -20.27 -14.92
CA GLU A 281 23.30 -21.65 -14.46
C GLU A 281 22.00 -22.38 -14.12
N LEU A 282 21.11 -21.70 -13.40
CA LEU A 282 19.79 -22.25 -13.05
C LEU A 282 18.91 -22.45 -14.29
N HIS A 283 18.83 -21.45 -15.17
CA HIS A 283 17.95 -21.47 -16.33
C HIS A 283 18.41 -22.51 -17.37
N ASP A 284 19.72 -22.69 -17.54
CA ASP A 284 20.28 -23.75 -18.38
C ASP A 284 19.93 -25.14 -17.81
N ARG A 285 20.01 -25.32 -16.49
CA ARG A 285 19.65 -26.57 -15.80
C ARG A 285 18.18 -26.92 -15.98
N GLU A 286 17.27 -25.94 -15.86
CA GLU A 286 15.83 -26.13 -16.01
C GLU A 286 15.36 -26.08 -17.49
N GLY A 287 16.29 -25.96 -18.44
CA GLY A 287 16.02 -26.08 -19.87
C GLY A 287 15.43 -24.82 -20.53
N TYR A 288 15.51 -23.66 -19.89
CA TYR A 288 15.17 -22.37 -20.49
C TYR A 288 16.11 -22.06 -21.65
N LYS A 289 15.62 -21.24 -22.59
CA LYS A 289 16.36 -20.77 -23.76
C LYS A 289 16.44 -19.25 -23.68
N GLU A 290 17.64 -18.76 -23.38
CA GLU A 290 17.91 -17.33 -23.35
C GLU A 290 17.72 -16.72 -24.75
N ILE A 291 16.92 -15.65 -24.83
CA ILE A 291 16.65 -14.84 -26.01
C ILE A 291 16.92 -13.37 -25.69
N GLU A 292 16.97 -12.52 -26.71
CA GLU A 292 17.03 -11.06 -26.57
C GLU A 292 16.05 -10.43 -27.57
N SER A 293 15.16 -9.57 -27.08
CA SER A 293 14.19 -8.85 -27.91
C SER A 293 14.54 -7.34 -27.99
N PRO A 294 14.24 -6.66 -29.12
CA PRO A 294 14.55 -5.24 -29.27
C PRO A 294 13.94 -4.35 -28.19
N ILE A 295 14.63 -3.25 -27.85
CA ILE A 295 14.16 -2.27 -26.86
C ILE A 295 13.06 -1.36 -27.42
N ILE A 296 13.16 -1.00 -28.71
CA ILE A 296 12.21 -0.10 -29.39
C ILE A 296 11.42 -0.91 -30.40
N LEU A 297 10.09 -0.90 -30.28
CA LEU A 297 9.17 -1.69 -31.10
C LEU A 297 8.03 -0.80 -31.60
N SER A 298 7.50 -1.13 -32.78
CA SER A 298 6.41 -0.37 -33.41
C SER A 298 5.19 -0.30 -32.49
N ARG A 299 4.53 0.87 -32.45
CA ARG A 299 3.25 1.07 -31.75
C ARG A 299 2.23 -0.03 -32.05
N LYS A 300 2.17 -0.49 -33.31
CA LYS A 300 1.24 -1.53 -33.78
C LYS A 300 1.29 -2.81 -32.93
N LEU A 301 2.49 -3.23 -32.50
CA LEU A 301 2.67 -4.41 -31.64
C LEU A 301 2.02 -4.23 -30.26
N TRP A 302 2.06 -3.02 -29.72
CA TRP A 302 1.48 -2.70 -28.42
C TRP A 302 -0.04 -2.59 -28.49
N GLU A 303 -0.58 -2.13 -29.62
CA GLU A 303 -2.01 -2.16 -29.91
C GLU A 303 -2.52 -3.60 -30.04
N GLU A 304 -1.83 -4.43 -30.84
CA GLU A 304 -2.18 -5.85 -31.04
C GLU A 304 -2.13 -6.66 -29.74
N SER A 305 -1.21 -6.34 -28.85
CA SER A 305 -1.08 -7.02 -27.55
C SER A 305 -1.98 -6.43 -26.45
N GLY A 306 -2.73 -5.37 -26.73
CA GLY A 306 -3.60 -4.66 -25.78
C GLY A 306 -2.88 -3.72 -24.80
N HIS A 307 -1.55 -3.72 -24.75
CA HIS A 307 -0.77 -2.88 -23.85
C HIS A 307 -0.91 -1.39 -24.14
N TRP A 308 -1.19 -1.02 -25.40
CA TRP A 308 -1.42 0.38 -25.73
C TRP A 308 -2.65 0.94 -25.02
N ASP A 309 -3.73 0.19 -24.94
CA ASP A 309 -4.97 0.66 -24.32
C ASP A 309 -4.88 0.68 -22.80
N HIS A 310 -4.19 -0.30 -22.21
CA HIS A 310 -4.12 -0.49 -20.76
C HIS A 310 -2.86 0.06 -20.07
N TYR A 311 -1.79 0.39 -20.82
CA TYR A 311 -0.48 0.69 -20.23
C TYR A 311 0.26 1.89 -20.84
N LYS A 312 -0.29 2.55 -21.88
CA LYS A 312 0.37 3.67 -22.59
C LYS A 312 0.85 4.81 -21.68
N ASP A 313 0.13 5.12 -20.61
CA ASP A 313 0.47 6.24 -19.73
C ASP A 313 1.77 5.96 -18.93
N ASN A 314 2.14 4.68 -18.85
CA ASN A 314 3.38 4.20 -18.24
C ASN A 314 4.46 3.86 -19.29
N MET A 315 4.28 4.22 -20.57
CA MET A 315 5.21 3.92 -21.65
C MET A 315 5.97 5.16 -22.12
N TYR A 316 7.21 4.97 -22.55
CA TYR A 316 7.95 5.99 -23.29
C TYR A 316 7.75 5.79 -24.79
N THR A 317 7.45 6.87 -25.51
CA THR A 317 7.24 6.86 -26.96
C THR A 317 8.30 7.67 -27.69
N THR A 318 8.52 7.34 -28.96
CA THR A 318 9.41 8.07 -29.85
C THR A 318 8.90 7.96 -31.28
N VAL A 319 9.37 8.83 -32.17
CA VAL A 319 8.99 8.83 -33.59
C VAL A 319 10.22 8.46 -34.42
N ILE A 320 10.08 7.46 -35.29
CA ILE A 320 11.13 7.02 -36.22
C ILE A 320 10.49 6.96 -37.61
N ASP A 321 11.08 7.64 -38.58
CA ASP A 321 10.60 7.68 -39.97
C ASP A 321 9.09 8.02 -40.09
N GLU A 322 8.64 9.02 -39.32
CA GLU A 322 7.25 9.48 -39.25
C GLU A 322 6.24 8.45 -38.66
N GLU A 323 6.71 7.32 -38.13
CA GLU A 323 5.90 6.33 -37.43
C GLU A 323 6.14 6.36 -35.91
N ASP A 324 5.09 6.04 -35.15
CA ASP A 324 5.15 5.92 -33.69
C ASP A 324 5.78 4.59 -33.25
N TYR A 325 6.74 4.69 -32.34
CA TYR A 325 7.38 3.58 -31.65
C TYR A 325 7.28 3.77 -30.14
N ALA A 326 7.41 2.67 -29.40
CA ALA A 326 7.55 2.71 -27.96
C ALA A 326 8.78 1.94 -27.50
N ILE A 327 9.37 2.44 -26.41
CA ILE A 327 10.37 1.73 -25.63
C ILE A 327 9.63 0.68 -24.81
N LYS A 328 10.06 -0.59 -24.87
CA LYS A 328 9.33 -1.70 -24.26
C LYS A 328 9.15 -1.52 -22.74
N PRO A 329 7.90 -1.57 -22.21
CA PRO A 329 7.64 -1.60 -20.77
C PRO A 329 7.70 -3.02 -20.17
N MET A 330 7.76 -4.04 -21.03
CA MET A 330 7.84 -5.47 -20.71
C MET A 330 8.31 -6.29 -21.94
N ASN A 331 8.68 -7.55 -21.73
CA ASN A 331 9.27 -8.38 -22.78
C ASN A 331 8.26 -9.30 -23.50
N CYS A 332 7.04 -9.45 -22.96
CA CYS A 332 6.07 -10.45 -23.41
C CYS A 332 5.79 -10.41 -24.92
N PRO A 333 5.49 -9.25 -25.55
CA PRO A 333 5.26 -9.20 -26.99
C PRO A 333 6.49 -9.63 -27.81
N GLY A 334 7.70 -9.33 -27.34
CA GLY A 334 8.94 -9.81 -27.96
C GLY A 334 9.05 -11.35 -27.94
N ALA A 335 8.75 -11.97 -26.80
CA ALA A 335 8.74 -13.43 -26.67
C ALA A 335 7.67 -14.09 -27.58
N MET A 336 6.50 -13.46 -27.74
CA MET A 336 5.46 -13.92 -28.67
C MET A 336 5.93 -13.90 -30.14
N LEU A 337 6.67 -12.86 -30.55
CA LEU A 337 7.27 -12.79 -31.89
C LEU A 337 8.34 -13.88 -32.10
N VAL A 338 9.18 -14.13 -31.09
CA VAL A 338 10.18 -15.23 -31.16
C VAL A 338 9.52 -16.60 -31.24
N PHE A 339 8.43 -16.82 -30.50
CA PHE A 339 7.65 -18.05 -30.56
C PHE A 339 7.08 -18.27 -31.97
N SER A 340 6.42 -17.25 -32.53
CA SER A 340 5.72 -17.28 -33.82
C SER A 340 6.63 -17.29 -35.06
N ASN A 341 7.94 -17.03 -34.90
CA ASN A 341 8.92 -17.06 -35.99
C ASN A 341 8.95 -18.38 -36.80
N ARG A 342 8.48 -19.49 -36.23
CA ARG A 342 8.31 -20.75 -36.98
C ARG A 342 7.14 -21.57 -36.44
N LEU A 343 6.61 -22.44 -37.30
CA LEU A 343 5.63 -23.47 -36.90
C LEU A 343 6.23 -24.39 -35.82
N ARG A 344 5.39 -24.73 -34.83
CA ARG A 344 5.75 -25.58 -33.68
C ARG A 344 4.89 -26.85 -33.66
N SER A 345 5.51 -27.97 -33.33
CA SER A 345 4.82 -29.21 -33.00
C SER A 345 4.43 -29.21 -31.51
N TYR A 346 3.38 -29.95 -31.13
CA TYR A 346 3.08 -30.19 -29.71
C TYR A 346 4.27 -30.84 -28.98
N ARG A 347 5.14 -31.55 -29.71
CA ARG A 347 6.38 -32.17 -29.17
C ARG A 347 7.47 -31.16 -28.85
N ASP A 348 7.37 -29.93 -29.37
CA ASP A 348 8.29 -28.86 -29.04
C ASP A 348 7.92 -28.18 -27.72
N LEU A 349 6.79 -28.55 -27.11
CA LEU A 349 6.29 -28.00 -25.85
C LEU A 349 6.54 -28.96 -24.67
N PRO A 350 6.89 -28.45 -23.48
CA PRO A 350 6.93 -27.04 -23.10
C PRO A 350 8.18 -26.33 -23.64
N LEU A 351 8.00 -25.12 -24.17
CA LEU A 351 9.08 -24.25 -24.63
C LEU A 351 9.22 -23.07 -23.66
N ARG A 352 10.36 -23.00 -22.97
CA ARG A 352 10.66 -21.96 -21.97
C ARG A 352 11.62 -20.93 -22.57
N LEU A 353 11.14 -19.74 -22.91
CA LEU A 353 11.97 -18.65 -23.42
C LEU A 353 12.28 -17.69 -22.26
N ALA A 354 13.55 -17.45 -21.98
CA ALA A 354 13.99 -16.54 -20.91
C ALA A 354 14.71 -15.33 -21.50
N GLU A 355 14.59 -14.16 -20.89
CA GLU A 355 15.28 -12.94 -21.31
C GLU A 355 15.68 -12.13 -20.09
N LEU A 356 16.96 -11.73 -20.01
CA LEU A 356 17.41 -10.64 -19.12
C LEU A 356 16.98 -9.30 -19.72
N GLY A 357 15.67 -9.08 -19.76
CA GLY A 357 15.02 -8.07 -20.57
C GLY A 357 15.09 -6.69 -19.95
N ARG A 358 15.78 -5.77 -20.64
CA ARG A 358 15.85 -4.37 -20.21
C ARG A 358 14.59 -3.62 -20.64
N VAL A 359 13.80 -3.19 -19.67
CA VAL A 359 12.52 -2.52 -19.87
C VAL A 359 12.53 -1.12 -19.30
N HIS A 360 11.60 -0.28 -19.77
CA HIS A 360 11.46 1.10 -19.31
C HIS A 360 10.00 1.42 -19.00
N ARG A 361 9.74 1.97 -17.80
CA ARG A 361 8.40 2.37 -17.36
C ARG A 361 8.41 3.82 -16.92
N HIS A 362 7.39 4.57 -17.35
CA HIS A 362 7.23 5.98 -17.00
C HIS A 362 6.67 6.11 -15.58
N GLU A 363 7.54 5.91 -14.59
CA GLU A 363 7.21 6.14 -13.18
C GLU A 363 7.21 7.63 -12.84
N LEU A 364 6.27 8.05 -12.01
CA LEU A 364 6.21 9.42 -11.48
C LEU A 364 7.50 9.76 -10.73
N SER A 365 8.03 10.97 -10.94
CA SER A 365 9.31 11.39 -10.36
C SER A 365 9.34 11.29 -8.83
N GLY A 366 8.22 11.62 -8.18
CA GLY A 366 8.05 11.52 -6.72
C GLY A 366 8.02 10.09 -6.18
N ALA A 367 7.78 9.09 -7.02
CA ALA A 367 7.75 7.68 -6.62
C ALA A 367 9.13 6.98 -6.72
N LEU A 368 10.11 7.62 -7.35
CA LEU A 368 11.44 7.04 -7.58
C LEU A 368 12.19 6.83 -6.26
N HIS A 369 12.80 5.65 -6.08
CA HIS A 369 13.46 5.30 -4.82
C HIS A 369 14.69 4.40 -5.02
N GLY A 370 15.87 5.02 -5.16
CA GLY A 370 17.15 4.29 -5.30
C GLY A 370 17.09 3.27 -6.44
N LEU A 371 17.37 2.00 -6.14
CA LEU A 371 17.13 0.86 -7.03
C LEU A 371 15.78 0.13 -6.84
N MET A 372 14.97 0.47 -5.83
CA MET A 372 13.70 -0.24 -5.55
C MET A 372 12.59 0.19 -6.52
N ARG A 373 12.57 1.47 -6.91
CA ARG A 373 11.63 2.00 -7.89
C ARG A 373 12.35 2.90 -8.88
N VAL A 374 12.47 2.42 -10.11
CA VAL A 374 13.29 3.00 -11.19
C VAL A 374 12.53 2.98 -12.51
N ARG A 375 12.95 3.83 -13.45
CA ARG A 375 12.38 3.94 -14.81
C ARG A 375 13.03 3.01 -15.81
N ALA A 376 14.21 2.47 -15.52
CA ALA A 376 14.83 1.40 -16.29
C ALA A 376 15.38 0.32 -15.39
N PHE A 377 15.06 -0.93 -15.74
CA PHE A 377 15.50 -2.11 -15.01
C PHE A 377 15.62 -3.30 -15.94
N THR A 378 16.37 -4.30 -15.50
CA THR A 378 16.50 -5.59 -16.18
C THR A 378 15.70 -6.59 -15.38
N GLN A 379 14.69 -7.19 -16.00
CA GLN A 379 13.93 -8.29 -15.41
C GLN A 379 14.61 -9.61 -15.79
N ASP A 380 14.64 -10.53 -14.85
CA ASP A 380 14.88 -11.96 -15.04
C ASP A 380 13.63 -12.64 -15.60
N ASP A 381 13.19 -12.19 -16.77
CA ASP A 381 11.89 -12.49 -17.33
C ASP A 381 11.87 -13.83 -18.08
N ALA A 382 10.74 -14.52 -18.08
CA ALA A 382 10.56 -15.76 -18.84
C ALA A 382 9.11 -15.99 -19.26
N HIS A 383 8.95 -16.55 -20.45
CA HIS A 383 7.67 -16.87 -21.07
C HIS A 383 7.66 -18.34 -21.46
N ILE A 384 6.77 -19.11 -20.83
CA ILE A 384 6.64 -20.55 -21.06
C ILE A 384 5.41 -20.81 -21.93
N PHE A 385 5.66 -21.43 -23.08
CA PHE A 385 4.63 -21.90 -23.99
C PHE A 385 4.41 -23.39 -23.74
N MET A 386 3.19 -23.78 -23.42
CA MET A 386 2.89 -25.13 -22.95
C MET A 386 1.51 -25.58 -23.43
N LEU A 387 1.28 -26.90 -23.41
CA LEU A 387 -0.05 -27.47 -23.57
C LEU A 387 -0.86 -27.27 -22.27
N PRO A 388 -2.20 -27.21 -22.33
CA PRO A 388 -3.02 -27.07 -21.12
C PRO A 388 -2.74 -28.14 -20.06
N GLU A 389 -2.50 -29.37 -20.48
CA GLU A 389 -2.18 -30.52 -19.61
C GLU A 389 -0.81 -30.40 -18.90
N GLN A 390 0.08 -29.52 -19.38
CA GLN A 390 1.41 -29.29 -18.80
C GLN A 390 1.40 -28.17 -17.76
N MET A 391 0.29 -27.46 -17.59
CA MET A 391 0.24 -26.21 -16.83
C MET A 391 0.65 -26.35 -15.36
N ILE A 392 0.10 -27.35 -14.66
CA ILE A 392 0.40 -27.57 -13.25
C ILE A 392 1.89 -27.90 -13.06
N ASP A 393 2.43 -28.79 -13.89
CA ASP A 393 3.85 -29.18 -13.83
C ASP A 393 4.79 -27.98 -14.06
N GLU A 394 4.48 -27.11 -15.02
CA GLU A 394 5.27 -25.92 -15.30
C GLU A 394 5.18 -24.88 -14.16
N ILE A 395 3.99 -24.64 -13.60
CA ILE A 395 3.81 -23.74 -12.46
C ILE A 395 4.60 -24.27 -11.26
N THR A 396 4.45 -25.55 -10.91
CA THR A 396 5.20 -26.17 -9.81
C THR A 396 6.71 -26.10 -10.05
N GLY A 397 7.16 -26.26 -11.29
CA GLY A 397 8.56 -26.08 -11.67
C GLY A 397 9.09 -24.67 -11.39
N VAL A 398 8.33 -23.64 -11.77
CA VAL A 398 8.69 -22.24 -11.52
C VAL A 398 8.70 -21.92 -10.02
N ILE A 399 7.69 -22.35 -9.27
CA ILE A 399 7.62 -22.10 -7.83
C ILE A 399 8.81 -22.74 -7.10
N ARG A 400 9.19 -23.98 -7.46
CA ARG A 400 10.39 -24.63 -6.93
C ARG A 400 11.66 -23.83 -7.21
N LEU A 401 11.78 -23.27 -8.42
CA LEU A 401 12.93 -22.47 -8.80
C LEU A 401 13.01 -21.16 -7.98
N ILE A 402 11.86 -20.50 -7.76
CA ILE A 402 11.76 -19.31 -6.91
C ILE A 402 12.17 -19.65 -5.48
N ASP A 403 11.65 -20.75 -4.91
CA ASP A 403 11.96 -21.20 -3.56
C ASP A 403 13.46 -21.50 -3.38
N GLU A 404 14.09 -22.17 -4.37
CA GLU A 404 15.54 -22.45 -4.35
C GLU A 404 16.35 -21.14 -4.32
N VAL A 405 15.98 -20.17 -5.15
CA VAL A 405 16.65 -18.86 -5.19
C VAL A 405 16.48 -18.13 -3.87
N TYR A 406 15.25 -18.02 -3.35
CA TYR A 406 14.96 -17.27 -2.13
C TYR A 406 15.61 -17.91 -0.90
N THR A 407 15.54 -19.23 -0.79
CA THR A 407 16.21 -20.00 0.27
C THR A 407 17.73 -19.80 0.22
N LYS A 408 18.34 -19.80 -0.96
CA LYS A 408 19.79 -19.59 -1.10
C LYS A 408 20.23 -18.21 -0.61
N PHE A 409 19.43 -17.18 -0.83
CA PHE A 409 19.69 -15.82 -0.35
C PHE A 409 19.15 -15.55 1.06
N GLY A 410 18.50 -16.54 1.69
CA GLY A 410 17.95 -16.43 3.04
C GLY A 410 16.71 -15.55 3.14
N PHE A 411 16.01 -15.34 2.04
CA PHE A 411 14.74 -14.61 2.01
C PHE A 411 13.60 -15.50 2.51
N LYS A 412 12.72 -14.90 3.30
CA LYS A 412 11.41 -15.46 3.64
C LYS A 412 10.39 -14.73 2.78
N TYR A 413 9.37 -15.45 2.34
CA TYR A 413 8.34 -14.87 1.49
C TYR A 413 6.94 -15.27 1.95
N GLN A 414 5.96 -14.46 1.58
CA GLN A 414 4.53 -14.80 1.63
C GLN A 414 4.02 -14.95 0.21
N VAL A 415 3.10 -15.90 0.01
CA VAL A 415 2.48 -16.16 -1.28
C VAL A 415 1.10 -15.49 -1.33
N GLU A 416 0.84 -14.76 -2.40
CA GLU A 416 -0.47 -14.16 -2.67
C GLU A 416 -1.01 -14.62 -4.02
N LEU A 417 -2.29 -14.97 -4.06
CA LEU A 417 -3.02 -15.26 -5.29
C LEU A 417 -3.82 -14.02 -5.68
N SER A 418 -3.36 -13.34 -6.73
CA SER A 418 -3.97 -12.12 -7.24
C SER A 418 -4.98 -12.47 -8.34
N THR A 419 -6.24 -12.11 -8.09
CA THR A 419 -7.41 -12.52 -8.89
C THR A 419 -7.89 -11.41 -9.82
N ARG A 420 -8.86 -11.74 -10.68
CA ARG A 420 -9.37 -10.89 -11.76
C ARG A 420 -9.62 -9.43 -11.35
N PRO A 421 -8.98 -8.45 -12.00
CA PRO A 421 -9.21 -7.02 -11.77
C PRO A 421 -10.56 -6.56 -12.36
N GLN A 422 -10.94 -5.31 -12.10
CA GLN A 422 -12.15 -4.71 -12.67
C GLN A 422 -12.07 -4.54 -14.20
N GLU A 423 -10.90 -4.16 -14.72
CA GLU A 423 -10.62 -4.06 -16.15
C GLU A 423 -9.70 -5.22 -16.57
N PHE A 424 -10.20 -6.10 -17.44
CA PHE A 424 -9.49 -7.29 -17.90
C PHE A 424 -9.79 -7.62 -19.36
N LEU A 425 -8.89 -8.39 -20.00
CA LEU A 425 -9.07 -8.96 -21.34
C LEU A 425 -9.52 -10.43 -21.25
N GLY A 426 -10.23 -10.90 -22.28
CA GLY A 426 -10.69 -12.29 -22.41
C GLY A 426 -12.07 -12.56 -21.80
N GLU A 427 -12.49 -13.82 -21.81
CA GLU A 427 -13.79 -14.23 -21.29
C GLU A 427 -13.71 -14.59 -19.79
N ILE A 428 -14.81 -14.37 -19.06
CA ILE A 428 -14.92 -14.73 -17.63
C ILE A 428 -14.58 -16.21 -17.41
N ALA A 429 -15.01 -17.09 -18.32
CA ALA A 429 -14.75 -18.52 -18.22
C ALA A 429 -13.25 -18.88 -18.31
N ASP A 430 -12.48 -18.15 -19.12
CA ASP A 430 -11.03 -18.35 -19.20
C ASP A 430 -10.34 -17.90 -17.91
N TRP A 431 -10.81 -16.81 -17.32
CA TRP A 431 -10.34 -16.31 -16.02
C TRP A 431 -10.64 -17.26 -14.89
N ASP A 432 -11.89 -17.74 -14.78
CA ASP A 432 -12.29 -18.68 -13.74
C ASP A 432 -11.44 -19.96 -13.82
N ARG A 433 -11.16 -20.45 -15.04
CA ARG A 433 -10.27 -21.59 -15.25
C ARG A 433 -8.81 -21.27 -14.87
N ALA A 434 -8.29 -20.09 -15.24
CA ALA A 434 -6.92 -19.71 -14.92
C ALA A 434 -6.72 -19.58 -13.40
N GLU A 435 -7.67 -18.96 -12.69
CA GLU A 435 -7.63 -18.84 -11.23
C GLU A 435 -7.70 -20.21 -10.55
N GLU A 436 -8.56 -21.11 -11.03
CA GLU A 436 -8.66 -22.47 -10.49
C GLU A 436 -7.35 -23.24 -10.69
N ASN A 437 -6.74 -23.16 -11.89
CA ASN A 437 -5.46 -23.81 -12.16
C ASN A 437 -4.34 -23.32 -11.22
N LEU A 438 -4.30 -22.02 -10.89
CA LEU A 438 -3.33 -21.48 -9.93
C LEU A 438 -3.60 -22.00 -8.50
N LYS A 439 -4.88 -22.09 -8.09
CA LYS A 439 -5.25 -22.67 -6.78
C LYS A 439 -4.89 -24.14 -6.69
N GLU A 440 -5.15 -24.92 -7.74
CA GLU A 440 -4.79 -26.34 -7.80
C GLU A 440 -3.28 -26.53 -7.70
N ALA A 441 -2.49 -25.71 -8.40
CA ALA A 441 -1.03 -25.76 -8.31
C ALA A 441 -0.51 -25.42 -6.91
N LEU A 442 -1.07 -24.39 -6.25
CA LEU A 442 -0.73 -24.02 -4.87
C LEU A 442 -1.11 -25.13 -3.87
N ALA A 443 -2.30 -25.71 -4.03
CA ALA A 443 -2.77 -26.82 -3.20
C ALA A 443 -1.93 -28.09 -3.38
N ALA A 444 -1.51 -28.41 -4.60
CA ALA A 444 -0.63 -29.54 -4.89
C ALA A 444 0.75 -29.41 -4.22
N MET A 445 1.18 -28.18 -3.95
CA MET A 445 2.45 -27.88 -3.27
C MET A 445 2.31 -27.68 -1.75
N ASP A 446 1.10 -27.76 -1.20
CA ASP A 446 0.80 -27.49 0.21
C ASP A 446 1.34 -26.12 0.67
N LEU A 447 1.20 -25.10 -0.19
CA LEU A 447 1.65 -23.74 0.09
C LEU A 447 0.51 -22.89 0.66
N ASP A 448 0.74 -22.32 1.84
CA ASP A 448 -0.14 -21.30 2.42
C ASP A 448 -0.11 -20.01 1.58
N TYR A 449 -1.28 -19.50 1.21
CA TYR A 449 -1.41 -18.26 0.45
C TYR A 449 -2.58 -17.39 0.91
N LYS A 450 -2.49 -16.08 0.65
CA LYS A 450 -3.59 -15.12 0.82
C LYS A 450 -4.20 -14.78 -0.54
N ILE A 451 -5.50 -14.50 -0.58
CA ILE A 451 -6.14 -13.98 -1.79
C ILE A 451 -5.99 -12.46 -1.83
N ASN A 452 -5.40 -11.93 -2.90
CA ASN A 452 -5.33 -10.51 -3.18
C ASN A 452 -6.38 -10.17 -4.26
N ALA A 453 -7.55 -9.74 -3.81
CA ALA A 453 -8.71 -9.60 -4.69
C ALA A 453 -8.55 -8.42 -5.66
N GLY A 454 -8.64 -8.67 -6.96
CA GLY A 454 -8.61 -7.63 -7.99
C GLY A 454 -7.23 -7.09 -8.39
N ASP A 455 -6.15 -7.70 -7.90
CA ASP A 455 -4.77 -7.28 -8.20
C ASP A 455 -4.13 -8.05 -9.37
N GLY A 456 -4.88 -8.94 -10.05
CA GLY A 456 -4.40 -9.66 -11.22
C GLY A 456 -3.97 -8.73 -12.36
N ALA A 457 -3.06 -9.20 -13.23
CA ALA A 457 -2.71 -8.44 -14.43
C ALA A 457 -3.89 -8.42 -15.40
N PHE A 458 -4.00 -7.41 -16.27
CA PHE A 458 -5.15 -7.31 -17.20
C PHE A 458 -5.30 -8.52 -18.14
N TYR A 459 -4.25 -9.34 -18.32
CA TYR A 459 -4.23 -10.54 -19.17
C TYR A 459 -4.27 -11.88 -18.40
N GLY A 460 -4.37 -11.88 -17.07
CA GLY A 460 -4.50 -13.11 -16.29
C GLY A 460 -4.18 -12.97 -14.80
N PRO A 461 -4.56 -13.98 -14.00
CA PRO A 461 -4.23 -14.01 -12.57
C PRO A 461 -2.75 -14.32 -12.35
N LYS A 462 -2.23 -14.02 -11.16
CA LYS A 462 -0.80 -14.20 -10.82
C LYS A 462 -0.61 -14.75 -9.41
N ILE A 463 0.48 -15.47 -9.21
CA ILE A 463 1.00 -15.85 -7.89
C ILE A 463 2.14 -14.89 -7.59
N ASP A 464 1.97 -14.03 -6.59
CA ASP A 464 2.98 -13.08 -6.15
C ASP A 464 3.76 -13.63 -4.95
N PHE A 465 5.08 -13.44 -4.98
CA PHE A 465 5.99 -13.82 -3.91
C PHE A 465 6.51 -12.53 -3.24
N GLN A 466 5.94 -12.19 -2.08
CA GLN A 466 6.24 -10.95 -1.35
C GLN A 466 7.37 -11.19 -0.32
N VAL A 467 8.43 -10.37 -0.36
CA VAL A 467 9.61 -10.44 0.51
C VAL A 467 9.65 -9.31 1.54
#